data_AF-T1HAZ9-F1
#
_entry.id   AF-T1HAZ9-F1
#
_cell.length_a   1.000
_cell.length_b   1.000
_cell.length_c   1.000
_cell.angle_alpha   90.00
_cell.angle_beta   90.00
_cell.angle_gamma   90.00
#
_symmetry.space_group_name_H-M   'P 1'
#
loop_
_entity.id
_entity.type
_entity.pdbx_description
1 polymer ?
#
loop_
_entity_poly.entity_id
_entity_poly.type
_entity_poly.pdbx_seq_one_letter_code
_entity_poly.pdbx_strand_id
1 'polypeptide(L)'
;MNGVCVRWRGWIDLERLDGVGCLEFDEDKAIIEDSMLRDQIERYNQRLRDFEEKQRAYRGQQDSHDLEVSPYRTLHDVIPRGCFN
;
A
#
# COMPACT_ATOMS: atom_id res chain seq x y z
N MET A 1 -12.67 10.02 -18.45
CA MET A 1 -13.80 9.08 -18.40
C MET A 1 -13.26 7.69 -18.05
N ASN A 2 -13.70 7.07 -16.96
CA ASN A 2 -13.22 5.74 -16.53
C ASN A 2 -11.68 5.62 -16.47
N GLY A 3 -11.00 6.67 -15.99
CA GLY A 3 -9.54 6.73 -15.94
C GLY A 3 -8.84 7.16 -17.24
N VAL A 4 -9.55 7.35 -18.35
CA VAL A 4 -8.96 7.86 -19.61
C VAL A 4 -9.15 9.37 -19.72
N CYS A 5 -8.06 10.12 -19.88
CA CYS A 5 -8.12 11.56 -20.14
C CYS A 5 -8.64 11.82 -21.55
N VAL A 6 -9.75 12.53 -21.65
CA VAL A 6 -10.40 12.87 -22.91
C VAL A 6 -10.82 14.33 -22.92
N ARG A 7 -10.88 14.89 -24.13
CA ARG A 7 -11.39 16.22 -24.41
C ARG A 7 -12.65 16.09 -25.25
N TRP A 8 -13.75 16.66 -24.79
CA TRP A 8 -14.96 16.75 -25.59
C TRP A 8 -14.87 17.94 -26.55
N ARG A 9 -15.22 17.70 -27.81
CA ARG A 9 -15.30 18.72 -28.86
C ARG A 9 -16.62 18.54 -29.58
N GLY A 10 -17.37 19.62 -29.73
CA GLY A 10 -18.63 19.59 -30.43
C GLY A 10 -19.23 20.97 -30.56
N TRP A 11 -20.36 21.02 -31.25
CA TRP A 11 -21.17 22.20 -31.42
C TRP A 11 -22.63 21.84 -31.16
N ILE A 12 -23.42 22.86 -30.86
CA ILE A 12 -24.87 22.75 -30.69
C ILE A 12 -25.54 23.92 -31.43
N ASP A 13 -26.61 23.61 -32.14
CA ASP A 13 -27.55 24.57 -32.70
C ASP A 13 -28.43 25.10 -31.57
N LEU A 14 -28.49 26.42 -31.38
CA LEU A 14 -29.25 27.02 -30.27
C LEU A 14 -30.75 27.13 -30.56
N GLU A 15 -31.18 27.05 -31.82
CA GLU A 15 -32.60 27.08 -32.20
C GLU A 15 -33.20 25.67 -32.23
N ARG A 16 -32.48 24.73 -32.86
CA ARG A 16 -32.94 23.34 -33.03
C ARG A 16 -32.58 22.45 -31.84
N LEU A 17 -31.65 22.90 -30.98
CA LEU A 17 -31.15 22.16 -29.82
C LEU A 17 -30.57 20.79 -30.18
N ASP A 18 -30.08 20.64 -31.41
CA ASP A 18 -29.34 19.47 -31.87
C ASP A 18 -27.88 19.83 -32.10
N GLY A 19 -27.03 18.81 -32.23
CA GLY A 19 -25.60 19.03 -32.35
C GLY A 19 -24.84 17.74 -32.49
N VAL A 20 -23.54 17.87 -32.75
CA VAL A 20 -22.62 16.74 -32.88
C VAL A 20 -21.40 17.02 -32.03
N GLY A 21 -20.90 15.97 -31.38
CA GLY A 21 -19.64 16.02 -30.66
C GLY A 21 -18.94 14.68 -30.66
N CYS A 22 -17.64 14.72 -30.43
CA CYS A 22 -16.79 13.56 -30.28
C CYS A 22 -15.86 13.71 -29.07
N LEU A 23 -15.27 12.59 -28.66
CA LEU A 23 -14.25 12.54 -27.63
C LEU A 23 -12.89 12.33 -28.29
N GLU A 24 -11.94 13.18 -27.96
CA GLU A 24 -10.55 13.10 -28.36
C GLU A 24 -9.70 12.67 -27.16
N PHE A 25 -8.65 11.89 -27.39
CA PHE A 25 -7.68 11.59 -26.33
C PHE A 25 -6.89 12.86 -25.98
N ASP A 26 -6.74 13.13 -24.68
CA ASP A 26 -5.99 14.27 -24.20
C ASP A 26 -4.64 13.79 -23.64
N GLU A 27 -3.63 13.69 -24.53
CA GLU A 27 -2.32 13.14 -24.22
C GLU A 27 -1.58 13.96 -23.15
N ASP A 28 -1.59 15.29 -23.26
CA ASP A 28 -0.94 16.17 -22.30
C ASP A 28 -1.49 15.95 -20.88
N LYS A 29 -2.82 15.90 -20.75
CA LYS A 29 -3.46 15.58 -19.46
C LYS A 29 -3.16 14.17 -19.02
N ALA A 30 -3.17 13.20 -19.93
CA ALA A 30 -2.86 11.81 -19.58
C ALA A 30 -1.44 11.67 -19.00
N ILE A 31 -0.44 12.35 -19.57
CA ILE A 31 0.93 12.33 -19.07
C ILE A 31 1.01 12.95 -17.67
N ILE A 32 0.35 14.08 -17.46
CA ILE A 32 0.35 14.76 -16.17
C ILE A 32 -0.29 13.87 -15.11
N GLU A 33 -1.48 13.33 -15.38
CA GLU A 33 -2.19 12.44 -14.45
C GLU A 33 -1.40 11.15 -14.18
N ASP A 34 -0.79 10.54 -15.21
CA ASP A 34 0.07 9.36 -15.05
C ASP A 34 1.26 9.65 -14.14
N SER A 35 1.93 10.80 -14.32
CA SER A 35 3.03 11.21 -13.45
C SER A 35 2.59 11.40 -11.99
N MET A 36 1.45 12.05 -11.76
CA MET A 36 0.91 12.27 -10.42
C MET A 36 0.51 10.95 -9.75
N LEU A 37 -0.07 10.04 -10.52
CA LEU A 37 -0.48 8.74 -10.01
C LEU A 37 0.73 7.87 -9.65
N ARG A 38 1.78 7.86 -10.49
CA ARG A 38 3.04 7.16 -10.19
C ARG A 38 3.69 7.68 -8.92
N ASP A 39 3.76 9.00 -8.74
CA ASP A 39 4.30 9.62 -7.54
C ASP A 39 3.52 9.21 -6.28
N GLN A 40 2.19 9.16 -6.36
CA GLN A 40 1.36 8.72 -5.25
C GLN A 40 1.60 7.26 -4.90
N ILE A 41 1.69 6.38 -5.90
CA ILE A 41 1.99 4.95 -5.73
C ILE A 41 3.36 4.78 -5.07
N GLU A 42 4.37 5.51 -5.53
CA GLU A 42 5.72 5.41 -4.97
C GLU A 42 5.76 5.82 -3.50
N ARG A 43 5.14 6.96 -3.15
CA ARG A 43 5.05 7.44 -1.76
C ARG A 43 4.30 6.46 -0.87
N TYR A 44 3.23 5.86 -1.37
CA TYR A 44 2.48 4.85 -0.64
C TYR A 44 3.33 3.61 -0.39
N ASN A 45 4.00 3.10 -1.42
CA ASN A 45 4.87 1.93 -1.34
C ASN A 45 6.05 2.17 -0.39
N GLN A 46 6.61 3.38 -0.38
CA GLN A 46 7.67 3.72 0.56
C GLN A 46 7.19 3.64 2.01
N ARG A 47 6.03 4.23 2.32
CA ARG A 47 5.45 4.15 3.67
C ARG A 47 5.16 2.73 4.09
N LEU A 48 4.71 1.88 3.16
CA LEU A 48 4.45 0.48 3.43
C LEU A 48 5.75 -0.26 3.78
N ARG A 49 6.83 -0.06 3.01
CA ARG A 49 8.14 -0.63 3.29
C ARG A 49 8.69 -0.19 4.65
N ASP A 50 8.61 1.10 4.96
CA ASP A 50 9.08 1.64 6.25
C ASP A 50 8.32 1.02 7.43
N PHE A 51 7.02 0.75 7.24
CA PHE A 51 6.20 0.10 8.26
C PHE A 51 6.59 -1.38 8.44
N GLU A 52 6.78 -2.12 7.35
CA GLU A 52 7.23 -3.51 7.38
C GLU A 52 8.61 -3.66 8.04
N GLU A 53 9.54 -2.74 7.74
CA GLU A 53 10.88 -2.74 8.33
C GLU A 53 10.83 -2.47 9.84
N LYS A 54 10.05 -1.47 10.28
CA LYS A 54 9.84 -1.22 11.72
C LYS A 54 9.24 -2.44 12.40
N GLN A 55 8.22 -3.06 11.82
CA GLN A 55 7.60 -4.26 12.40
C GLN A 55 8.60 -5.41 12.51
N ARG A 56 9.47 -5.61 11.52
CA ARG A 56 10.55 -6.60 11.57
C ARG A 56 11.56 -6.29 12.67
N ALA A 57 11.98 -5.03 12.80
CA ALA A 57 12.90 -4.61 13.85
C ALA A 57 12.32 -4.84 15.26
N TYR A 58 11.04 -4.51 15.48
CA TYR A 58 10.34 -4.78 16.74
C TYR A 58 10.29 -6.28 17.08
N ARG A 59 10.02 -7.15 16.09
CA ARG A 59 10.04 -8.61 16.30
C ARG A 59 11.44 -9.14 16.60
N GLY A 60 12.45 -8.72 15.86
CA GLY A 60 13.84 -9.13 16.11
C GLY A 60 14.37 -8.65 17.47
N GLN A 61 13.89 -7.49 17.94
CA GLN A 61 14.24 -6.98 19.26
C GLN A 61 13.49 -7.71 20.39
N GLN A 62 12.25 -8.16 20.18
CA GLN A 62 11.56 -9.06 21.11
C GLN A 62 12.28 -10.41 21.22
N ASP A 63 12.65 -11.04 20.10
CA ASP A 63 13.42 -12.30 20.11
C ASP A 63 14.76 -12.14 20.85
N SER A 64 15.41 -10.98 20.75
CA SER A 64 16.66 -10.67 21.45
C SER A 64 16.44 -10.41 22.95
N HIS A 65 15.37 -9.69 23.32
CA HIS A 65 15.02 -9.45 24.72
C HIS A 65 14.58 -10.74 25.43
N ASP A 66 13.90 -11.65 24.73
CA ASP A 66 13.52 -12.96 25.27
C ASP A 66 14.75 -13.86 25.51
N LEU A 67 15.83 -13.67 24.74
CA LEU A 67 17.12 -14.33 24.96
C LEU A 67 17.92 -13.69 26.11
N GLU A 68 17.87 -12.37 26.30
CA GLU A 68 18.59 -11.68 27.38
C GLU A 68 17.89 -11.77 28.75
N VAL A 69 16.57 -11.94 28.81
CA VAL A 69 15.80 -12.08 30.07
C VAL A 69 15.86 -13.50 30.66
N SER A 70 16.54 -14.45 30.00
CA SER A 70 16.69 -15.82 30.52
C SER A 70 18.13 -16.25 30.86
N PRO A 71 18.67 -15.84 32.02
CA PRO A 71 19.65 -16.64 32.75
C PRO A 71 19.00 -17.63 33.73
N TYR A 72 17.69 -17.52 34.01
CA TYR A 72 17.02 -18.26 35.10
C TYR A 72 15.79 -19.09 34.72
N ARG A 73 15.48 -19.30 33.43
CA ARG A 73 14.30 -20.07 33.02
C ARG A 73 14.54 -21.56 32.76
N THR A 74 15.64 -22.14 33.25
CA THR A 74 15.94 -23.58 33.06
C THR A 74 16.15 -24.33 34.37
N LEU A 75 15.28 -24.14 35.37
CA LEU A 75 15.29 -24.97 36.58
C LEU A 75 13.92 -25.54 36.99
N HIS A 76 12.86 -25.31 36.21
CA HIS A 76 11.53 -25.84 36.55
C HIS A 76 10.93 -26.85 35.56
N ASP A 77 11.57 -27.13 34.43
CA ASP A 77 11.05 -28.08 33.43
C ASP A 77 11.81 -29.42 33.35
N VAL A 78 12.61 -29.77 34.37
CA VAL A 78 13.15 -31.13 34.54
C VAL A 78 12.62 -31.76 35.82
N ILE A 79 11.30 -31.86 35.94
CA ILE A 79 10.68 -32.87 36.81
C ILE A 79 9.68 -33.66 35.97
N PRO A 80 10.06 -34.84 35.45
CA PRO A 80 9.06 -35.73 34.87
C PRO A 80 8.11 -36.18 35.98
N ARG A 81 6.86 -35.70 35.92
CA ARG A 81 5.77 -36.27 36.73
C ARG A 81 5.53 -37.69 36.24
N GLY A 82 5.96 -38.67 37.02
CA GLY A 82 5.46 -40.04 36.93
C GLY A 82 6.55 -41.09 37.07
N CYS A 83 6.81 -41.48 38.32
CA CYS A 83 7.17 -42.84 38.75
C CYS A 83 7.25 -42.81 40.29
N PHE A 84 6.13 -43.02 40.98
CA PHE A 84 6.10 -43.54 42.34
C PHE A 84 5.28 -44.84 42.29
N ASN A 85 5.86 -45.88 42.91
CA ASN A 85 5.42 -47.29 42.93
C ASN A 85 3.96 -47.50 43.35
#